data_AF-A0A963Y0S3-F1
#
_entry.id   AF-A0A963Y0S3-F1
#
_cell.length_a   1.000
_cell.length_b   1.000
_cell.length_c   1.000
_cell.angle_alpha   90.00
_cell.angle_beta   90.00
_cell.angle_gamma   90.00
#
_symmetry.space_group_name_H-M   'P 1'
#
loop_
_entity.id
_entity.type
_entity.pdbx_description
1 polymer ?
#
loop_
_entity_poly.entity_id
_entity_poly.type
_entity_poly.pdbx_seq_one_letter_code
_entity_poly.pdbx_strand_id
1 'polypeptide(L)'
;NTRYINNIAMEDRDVCDSLLVTEVFTPNGHWSSYPSHRHDEDDFPNMTYLEETYYHRIAPHGGFGVQRVYTEDGTLDETMAVKDHDVVLVPRGHHPCAAPYGFEMYYLNVMAGPLRKWRFKADPAVKWIMDRDA
;
A
#
# COMPACT_ATOMS: atom_id res chain seq x y z
N ASN A 1 -10.32 -7.39 -9.44
CA ASN A 1 -9.62 -6.18 -8.96
C ASN A 1 -8.20 -6.19 -9.52
N THR A 2 -7.99 -5.67 -10.73
CA THR A 2 -6.72 -5.77 -11.44
C THR A 2 -5.73 -4.69 -11.01
N ARG A 3 -4.45 -5.07 -10.94
CA ARG A 3 -3.28 -4.20 -10.72
C ARG A 3 -2.04 -4.90 -11.26
N TYR A 4 -1.01 -4.14 -11.61
CA TYR A 4 0.27 -4.67 -12.07
C TYR A 4 1.35 -4.23 -11.10
N ILE A 5 2.19 -5.18 -10.67
CA ILE A 5 3.18 -4.96 -9.60
C ILE A 5 4.56 -5.31 -10.14
N ASN A 6 5.53 -4.40 -9.97
CA ASN A 6 6.94 -4.66 -10.27
C ASN A 6 7.76 -4.61 -8.98
N ASN A 7 8.28 -5.76 -8.56
CA ASN A 7 9.13 -5.87 -7.37
C ASN A 7 10.57 -5.41 -7.69
N ILE A 8 10.93 -4.21 -7.25
CA ILE A 8 12.24 -3.61 -7.54
C ILE A 8 13.30 -4.15 -6.57
N ALA A 9 13.08 -4.06 -5.27
CA ALA A 9 14.03 -4.47 -4.23
C ALA A 9 13.31 -5.16 -3.06
N MET A 10 12.46 -6.15 -3.34
CA MET A 10 11.72 -6.91 -2.32
C MET A 10 12.58 -7.96 -1.61
N GLU A 11 12.04 -8.59 -0.56
CA GLU A 11 12.77 -9.44 0.40
C GLU A 11 13.51 -10.65 -0.20
N ASP A 12 13.11 -11.08 -1.39
CA ASP A 12 13.69 -12.17 -2.17
C ASP A 12 14.95 -11.76 -2.95
N ARG A 13 15.23 -10.45 -3.02
CA ARG A 13 16.41 -9.90 -3.70
C ARG A 13 17.46 -9.45 -2.68
N ASP A 14 18.68 -9.95 -2.86
CA ASP A 14 19.86 -9.55 -2.08
C ASP A 14 20.55 -8.34 -2.73
N VAL A 15 19.97 -7.15 -2.54
CA VAL A 15 20.42 -5.89 -3.15
C VAL A 15 20.57 -4.74 -2.15
N CYS A 16 20.10 -4.91 -0.92
CA CYS A 16 20.16 -3.92 0.14
C CYS A 16 19.83 -4.54 1.51
N ASP A 17 20.27 -3.87 2.57
CA ASP A 17 20.11 -4.36 3.95
C ASP A 17 18.69 -4.16 4.50
N SER A 18 18.06 -3.01 4.20
CA SER A 18 16.81 -2.60 4.85
C SER A 18 15.67 -2.28 3.89
N LEU A 19 15.96 -1.74 2.70
CA LEU A 19 14.91 -1.21 1.82
C LEU A 19 14.08 -2.34 1.20
N LEU A 20 12.77 -2.11 1.16
CA LEU A 20 11.81 -2.84 0.34
C LEU A 20 11.21 -1.83 -0.64
N VAL A 21 11.37 -2.07 -1.94
CA VAL A 21 10.90 -1.14 -2.99
C VAL A 21 10.07 -1.90 -4.01
N THR A 22 8.85 -1.42 -4.25
CA THR A 22 7.94 -1.95 -5.27
C THR A 22 7.17 -0.82 -5.91
N GLU A 23 6.74 -1.00 -7.15
CA GLU A 23 5.85 -0.07 -7.81
C GLU A 23 4.58 -0.77 -8.29
N VAL A 24 3.46 -0.05 -8.27
CA VAL A 24 2.15 -0.61 -8.61
C VAL A 24 1.42 0.31 -9.57
N PHE A 25 0.87 -0.28 -10.63
CA PHE A 25 -0.01 0.36 -11.58
C PHE A 25 -1.44 -0.11 -11.31
N THR A 26 -2.31 0.84 -11.01
CA THR A 26 -3.74 0.64 -10.70
C THR A 26 -4.57 1.23 -11.83
N PRO A 27 -5.15 0.39 -12.73
CA PRO A 27 -5.99 0.87 -13.80
C PRO A 27 -7.22 1.61 -13.26
N ASN A 28 -7.80 2.48 -14.09
CA ASN A 28 -8.98 3.25 -13.68
C ASN A 28 -10.12 2.37 -13.15
N GLY A 29 -10.82 2.87 -12.13
CA GLY A 29 -11.90 2.16 -11.44
C GLY A 29 -11.47 1.01 -10.52
N HIS A 30 -10.17 0.70 -10.44
CA HIS A 30 -9.66 -0.39 -9.60
C HIS A 30 -9.11 0.09 -8.26
N TRP A 31 -8.88 -0.88 -7.38
CA TRP A 31 -8.29 -0.69 -6.06
C TRP A 31 -6.95 -1.43 -5.96
N SER A 32 -6.02 -0.86 -5.24
CA SER A 32 -4.74 -1.47 -4.91
C SER A 32 -4.39 -1.21 -3.44
N SER A 33 -3.34 -1.85 -2.94
CA SER A 33 -3.18 -2.08 -1.50
C SER A 33 -4.48 -2.62 -0.87
N TYR A 34 -5.23 -3.42 -1.64
CA TYR A 34 -6.57 -3.92 -1.31
C TYR A 34 -6.74 -5.40 -1.73
N PRO A 35 -7.30 -6.31 -0.91
CA PRO A 35 -7.89 -6.09 0.41
C PRO A 35 -6.89 -5.45 1.38
N SER A 36 -7.40 -4.55 2.22
CA SER A 36 -6.56 -3.69 3.04
C SER A 36 -5.70 -4.48 4.01
N HIS A 37 -4.49 -3.99 4.28
CA HIS A 37 -3.54 -4.61 5.18
C HIS A 37 -2.70 -3.59 5.94
N ARG A 38 -2.07 -4.04 7.03
CA ARG A 38 -1.15 -3.27 7.89
C ARG A 38 0.11 -4.08 8.21
N HIS A 39 1.20 -3.37 8.50
CA HIS A 39 2.51 -3.93 8.89
C HIS A 39 3.23 -2.94 9.83
N ASP A 40 2.65 -2.73 11.00
CA ASP A 40 2.96 -1.62 11.91
C ASP A 40 3.22 -2.07 13.36
N GLU A 41 3.45 -3.37 13.59
CA GLU A 41 3.88 -3.94 14.87
C GLU A 41 5.02 -4.95 14.64
N ASP A 42 5.91 -5.06 15.61
CA ASP A 42 6.98 -6.05 15.63
C ASP A 42 6.49 -7.36 16.30
N ASP A 43 5.80 -8.20 15.51
CA ASP A 43 5.16 -9.45 15.92
C ASP A 43 5.54 -10.60 14.96
N PHE A 44 6.85 -10.75 14.69
CA PHE A 44 7.33 -11.78 13.77
C PHE A 44 7.08 -13.19 14.35
N PRO A 45 6.56 -14.17 13.57
CA PRO A 45 6.42 -14.19 12.11
C PRO A 45 5.08 -13.68 11.54
N ASN A 46 4.15 -13.23 12.40
CA ASN A 46 2.80 -12.85 11.99
C ASN A 46 2.77 -11.50 11.26
N MET A 47 3.57 -10.55 11.72
CA MET A 47 3.67 -9.20 11.17
C MET A 47 5.05 -8.62 11.46
N THR A 48 5.49 -7.67 10.66
CA THR A 48 6.74 -6.93 10.86
C THR A 48 6.44 -5.44 10.83
N TYR A 49 7.12 -4.67 11.69
CA TYR A 49 7.05 -3.22 11.63
C TYR A 49 7.81 -2.71 10.40
N LEU A 50 7.08 -2.10 9.48
CA LEU A 50 7.60 -1.46 8.28
C LEU A 50 6.90 -0.10 8.12
N GLU A 51 7.65 0.99 8.22
CA GLU A 51 7.17 2.28 7.73
C GLU A 51 7.00 2.19 6.21
N GLU A 52 6.02 2.90 5.64
CA GLU A 52 5.82 2.93 4.19
C GLU A 52 5.52 4.33 3.66
N THR A 53 6.11 4.67 2.52
CA THR A 53 5.76 5.88 1.74
C THR A 53 5.15 5.50 0.40
N TYR A 54 4.21 6.31 -0.08
CA TYR A 54 3.59 6.19 -1.40
C TYR A 54 3.83 7.47 -2.19
N TYR A 55 4.67 7.41 -3.22
CA TYR A 55 4.80 8.50 -4.19
C TYR A 55 3.86 8.25 -5.37
N HIS A 56 2.85 9.10 -5.55
CA HIS A 56 1.78 8.91 -6.52
C HIS A 56 2.04 9.61 -7.84
N ARG A 57 1.62 8.97 -8.94
CA ARG A 57 1.46 9.57 -10.27
C ARG A 57 0.05 9.31 -10.77
N ILE A 58 -0.57 10.30 -11.41
CA ILE A 58 -1.95 10.22 -11.91
C ILE A 58 -2.01 10.58 -13.39
N ALA A 59 -2.68 9.75 -14.18
CA ALA A 59 -2.86 9.95 -15.62
C ALA A 59 -4.33 9.85 -16.03
N PRO A 60 -4.89 10.80 -16.81
CA PRO A 60 -4.29 12.06 -17.25
C PRO A 60 -3.94 13.01 -16.09
N HIS A 61 -2.96 13.90 -16.31
CA HIS A 61 -2.59 14.93 -15.34
C HIS A 61 -3.78 15.82 -14.99
N GLY A 62 -3.90 16.22 -13.72
CA GLY A 62 -5.01 17.04 -13.19
C GLY A 62 -6.11 16.27 -12.46
N GLY A 63 -6.08 14.93 -12.53
CA GLY A 63 -6.96 14.04 -11.78
C GLY A 63 -6.67 13.97 -10.27
N PHE A 64 -7.12 12.88 -9.65
CA PHE A 64 -6.76 12.49 -8.29
C PHE A 64 -6.83 10.98 -8.13
N GLY A 65 -6.11 10.45 -7.15
CA GLY A 65 -6.36 9.14 -6.54
C GLY A 65 -6.99 9.33 -5.17
N VAL A 66 -7.52 8.26 -4.59
CA VAL A 66 -7.95 8.26 -3.18
C VAL A 66 -7.07 7.30 -2.40
N GLN A 67 -6.49 7.76 -1.30
CA GLN A 67 -5.84 6.89 -0.32
C GLN A 67 -6.49 7.11 1.03
N ARG A 68 -6.77 6.03 1.74
CA ARG A 68 -7.22 6.08 3.14
C ARG A 68 -6.13 5.47 4.00
N VAL A 69 -5.82 6.04 5.16
CA VAL A 69 -4.93 5.46 6.17
C VAL A 69 -5.70 5.39 7.49
N TYR A 70 -5.93 4.19 8.01
CA TYR A 70 -6.79 4.00 9.17
C TYR A 70 -6.39 2.81 10.07
N THR A 71 -6.79 2.84 11.34
CA THR A 71 -6.65 1.69 12.27
C THR A 71 -8.00 1.09 12.64
N GLU A 72 -8.03 -0.18 13.05
CA GLU A 72 -9.28 -0.87 13.40
C GLU A 72 -10.03 -0.20 14.57
N ASP A 73 -9.29 0.45 15.46
CA ASP A 73 -9.83 1.20 16.60
C ASP A 73 -10.27 2.64 16.23
N GLY A 74 -10.04 3.08 14.99
CA GLY A 74 -10.39 4.41 14.49
C GLY A 74 -9.57 5.56 15.09
N THR A 75 -8.51 5.30 15.85
CA THR A 75 -7.64 6.36 16.41
C THR A 75 -6.83 7.10 15.35
N LEU A 76 -6.66 6.48 14.18
CA LEU A 76 -6.25 7.11 12.93
C LEU A 76 -7.30 6.73 11.88
N ASP A 77 -7.82 7.71 11.14
CA ASP A 77 -8.72 7.49 10.02
C ASP A 77 -8.73 8.72 9.10
N GLU A 78 -7.76 8.77 8.19
CA GLU A 78 -7.59 9.88 7.27
C GLU A 78 -7.86 9.42 5.84
N THR A 79 -8.69 10.17 5.11
CA THR A 79 -8.93 9.94 3.68
C THR A 79 -8.46 11.14 2.89
N MET A 80 -7.56 10.91 1.94
CA MET A 80 -6.88 11.93 1.16
C MET A 80 -7.20 11.77 -0.33
N ALA A 81 -7.44 12.89 -1.00
CA ALA A 81 -7.47 12.96 -2.46
C ALA A 81 -6.06 13.32 -2.98
N VAL A 82 -5.26 12.31 -3.29
CA VAL A 82 -3.86 12.47 -3.73
C VAL A 82 -3.80 12.98 -5.16
N LYS A 83 -2.89 13.92 -5.43
CA LYS A 83 -2.61 14.48 -6.75
C LYS A 83 -1.35 13.86 -7.36
N ASP A 84 -1.15 14.13 -8.65
CA ASP A 84 0.07 13.75 -9.35
C ASP A 84 1.28 14.37 -8.64
N HIS A 85 2.30 13.55 -8.34
CA HIS A 85 3.50 13.87 -7.55
C HIS A 85 3.32 14.01 -6.03
N ASP A 86 2.14 13.77 -5.47
CA ASP A 86 1.97 13.77 -4.01
C ASP A 86 2.63 12.55 -3.35
N VAL A 87 3.03 12.73 -2.08
CA VAL A 87 3.54 11.65 -1.23
C VAL A 87 2.63 11.48 -0.02
N VAL A 88 2.24 10.24 0.26
CA VAL A 88 1.56 9.86 1.51
C VAL A 88 2.50 9.04 2.38
N LEU A 89 2.54 9.36 3.66
CA LEU A 89 3.27 8.61 4.68
C LEU A 89 2.28 7.70 5.41
N VAL A 90 2.63 6.43 5.57
CA VAL A 90 1.84 5.44 6.31
C VAL A 90 2.65 5.03 7.55
N PRO A 91 2.45 5.71 8.68
CA PRO A 91 3.18 5.39 9.91
C PRO A 91 2.63 4.16 10.63
N ARG A 92 1.34 3.86 10.42
CA ARG A 92 0.62 2.70 10.97
C ARG A 92 -0.71 2.50 10.25
N GLY A 93 -1.31 1.33 10.45
CA GLY A 93 -2.65 1.01 10.01
C GLY A 93 -2.77 0.55 8.56
N HIS A 94 -4.02 0.37 8.18
CA HIS A 94 -4.55 -0.04 6.90
C HIS A 94 -4.49 1.09 5.89
N HIS A 95 -4.02 0.81 4.67
CA HIS A 95 -3.70 1.87 3.71
C HIS A 95 -4.12 1.59 2.25
N PRO A 96 -5.41 1.34 1.97
CA PRO A 96 -5.88 1.05 0.61
C PRO A 96 -5.87 2.29 -0.29
N CYS A 97 -5.67 2.05 -1.59
CA CYS A 97 -5.69 3.08 -2.63
C CYS A 97 -6.76 2.76 -3.70
N ALA A 98 -7.43 3.79 -4.23
CA ALA A 98 -8.43 3.69 -5.29
C ALA A 98 -8.12 4.64 -6.44
N ALA A 99 -8.17 4.12 -7.66
CA ALA A 99 -8.12 4.90 -8.88
C ALA A 99 -9.56 5.24 -9.32
N PRO A 100 -9.94 6.52 -9.41
CA PRO A 100 -11.24 6.90 -9.96
C PRO A 100 -11.41 6.42 -11.41
N TYR A 101 -12.66 6.22 -11.83
CA TYR A 101 -12.94 5.93 -13.24
C TYR A 101 -12.42 7.07 -14.13
N GLY A 102 -11.76 6.73 -15.24
CA GLY A 102 -11.11 7.69 -16.14
C GLY A 102 -9.69 8.13 -15.75
N PHE A 103 -9.17 7.74 -14.59
CA PHE A 103 -7.80 8.04 -14.16
C PHE A 103 -7.04 6.77 -13.77
N GLU A 104 -5.86 6.58 -14.34
CA GLU A 104 -4.92 5.57 -13.90
C GLU A 104 -4.05 6.13 -12.77
N MET A 105 -3.72 5.28 -11.81
CA MET A 105 -2.91 5.63 -10.66
C MET A 105 -1.68 4.72 -10.61
N TYR A 106 -0.51 5.33 -10.51
CA TYR A 106 0.74 4.66 -10.23
C TYR A 106 1.23 5.10 -8.85
N TYR A 107 1.89 4.21 -8.12
CA TYR A 107 2.72 4.63 -7.01
C TYR A 107 4.01 3.81 -6.89
N LEU A 108 5.04 4.49 -6.40
CA LEU A 108 6.29 3.88 -5.95
C LEU A 108 6.25 3.80 -4.43
N ASN A 109 6.39 2.58 -3.89
CA ASN A 109 6.51 2.33 -2.48
C ASN A 109 7.96 2.18 -2.05
N VAL A 110 8.26 2.76 -0.89
CA VAL A 110 9.49 2.48 -0.14
C VAL A 110 9.07 2.10 1.26
N MET A 111 9.55 0.93 1.70
CA MET A 111 9.35 0.38 3.02
C MET A 111 10.69 0.10 3.70
N ALA A 112 10.75 0.26 5.02
CA ALA A 112 11.88 -0.17 5.83
C ALA A 112 11.45 -0.40 7.29
N GLY A 113 12.19 -1.25 7.99
CA GLY A 113 12.01 -1.52 9.41
C GLY A 113 13.15 -2.37 9.98
N PRO A 114 13.10 -2.73 11.27
CA PRO A 114 14.16 -3.48 11.95
C PRO A 114 14.45 -4.85 11.32
N LEU A 115 13.43 -5.47 10.70
CA LEU A 115 13.55 -6.74 10.01
C LEU A 115 13.07 -6.58 8.56
N ARG A 116 13.96 -6.81 7.60
CA ARG A 116 13.65 -6.80 6.16
C ARG A 116 12.88 -8.05 5.73
N LYS A 117 11.64 -8.16 6.19
CA LYS A 117 10.67 -9.18 5.80
C LYS A 117 9.32 -8.53 5.60
N TRP A 118 8.62 -8.81 4.49
CA TRP A 118 7.29 -8.26 4.26
C TRP A 118 6.23 -9.20 4.83
N ARG A 119 5.80 -8.95 6.07
CA ARG A 119 4.71 -9.68 6.74
C ARG A 119 3.65 -8.70 7.19
N PHE A 120 2.41 -8.93 6.76
CA PHE A 120 1.28 -8.04 7.00
C PHE A 120 0.07 -8.80 7.52
N LYS A 121 -0.84 -8.08 8.18
CA LYS A 121 -2.17 -8.58 8.55
C LYS A 121 -3.23 -7.85 7.74
N ALA A 122 -4.19 -8.59 7.19
CA ALA A 122 -5.35 -8.02 6.51
C ALA A 122 -6.34 -7.44 7.51
N ASP A 123 -7.09 -6.41 7.11
CA ASP A 123 -8.24 -5.94 7.89
C ASP A 123 -9.27 -7.09 8.00
N PRO A 124 -9.68 -7.48 9.21
CA PRO A 124 -10.67 -8.55 9.42
C PRO A 124 -11.94 -8.39 8.60
N ALA A 125 -12.41 -7.17 8.35
CA ALA A 125 -13.64 -6.88 7.61
C ALA A 125 -13.55 -7.26 6.11
N VAL A 126 -12.34 -7.30 5.55
CA VAL A 126 -12.09 -7.60 4.13
C VAL A 126 -11.23 -8.84 3.91
N LYS A 127 -10.80 -9.51 4.99
CA LYS A 127 -10.02 -10.76 4.95
C LYS A 127 -10.69 -11.84 4.10
N TRP A 128 -12.02 -11.92 4.15
CA TRP A 128 -12.78 -12.89 3.35
C TRP A 128 -12.52 -12.78 1.84
N ILE A 129 -12.16 -11.60 1.33
CA ILE A 129 -11.78 -11.40 -0.08
C ILE A 129 -10.45 -12.09 -0.36
N MET A 130 -9.48 -11.98 0.54
CA MET A 130 -8.20 -12.69 0.41
C MET A 130 -8.41 -14.19 0.47
N ASP A 131 -9.22 -14.69 1.40
CA ASP A 131 -9.50 -16.12 1.54
C ASP A 131 -10.23 -16.71 0.32
N ARG A 132 -11.09 -15.92 -0.32
CA ARG A 132 -11.78 -16.30 -1.57
C ARG A 132 -10.84 -16.33 -2.77
N ASP A 133 -9.86 -15.42 -2.83
CA ASP A 133 -8.99 -15.19 -4.00
C ASP A 133 -7.60 -15.88 -3.88
N ALA A 134 -7.34 -16.60 -2.78
CA ALA A 134 -6.07 -17.30 -2.49
C ALA A 134 -5.82 -18.54 -3.37
#